data_AF-A0A965QDC4-F1
#
_entry.id   AF-A0A965QDC4-F1
#
_cell.length_a   1.000
_cell.length_b   1.000
_cell.length_c   1.000
_cell.angle_alpha   90.00
_cell.angle_beta   90.00
_cell.angle_gamma   90.00
#
_symmetry.space_group_name_H-M   'P 1'
#
loop_
_entity.id
_entity.type
_entity.pdbx_description
1 polymer ?
#
loop_
_entity_poly.entity_id
_entity_poly.type
_entity_poly.pdbx_seq_one_letter_code
_entity_poly.pdbx_strand_id
1 'polypeptide(L)'
;LTNGSLPNEKLIQIVSLMKERATFVQDMLSDGAYLIARPLNYDKETILKKWKSETFELISDWLAEIKTITEFTAENIEATFKAFLEAKQIGIGAVLQPFRLCVTGVAAGPGMFDISEFLGKEEVISRIEIGLIEIRKIVNEA
;
A
#
# COMPACT_ATOMS: atom_id res chain seq x y z
N LEU A 1 -12.98 -19.60 2.70
CA LEU A 1 -13.60 -18.32 3.12
C LEU A 1 -14.35 -18.59 4.43
N THR A 2 -13.67 -18.45 5.56
CA THR A 2 -14.30 -18.63 6.88
C THR A 2 -15.21 -17.45 7.20
N ASN A 3 -16.38 -17.78 7.75
CA ASN A 3 -17.50 -16.94 8.15
C ASN A 3 -17.15 -15.60 8.85
N GLY A 4 -16.99 -14.55 8.06
CA GLY A 4 -17.08 -13.17 8.51
C GLY A 4 -17.48 -12.31 7.32
N SER A 5 -18.78 -12.07 7.14
CA SER A 5 -19.23 -11.13 6.11
C SER A 5 -18.68 -9.76 6.46
N LEU A 6 -17.95 -9.13 5.53
CA LEU A 6 -17.64 -7.71 5.65
C LEU A 6 -18.96 -6.92 5.77
N PRO A 7 -19.02 -5.85 6.58
CA PRO A 7 -20.18 -4.97 6.59
C PRO A 7 -20.44 -4.41 5.18
N ASN A 8 -21.72 -4.22 4.84
CA ASN A 8 -22.12 -3.70 3.52
C ASN A 8 -21.41 -2.38 3.16
N GLU A 9 -21.18 -1.51 4.13
CA GLU A 9 -20.45 -0.25 3.94
C GLU A 9 -19.03 -0.46 3.42
N LYS A 10 -18.30 -1.44 3.98
CA LYS A 10 -16.95 -1.80 3.49
C LYS A 10 -17.00 -2.41 2.09
N LEU A 11 -18.02 -3.21 1.79
CA LEU A 11 -18.20 -3.77 0.45
C LEU A 11 -18.46 -2.67 -0.60
N ILE A 12 -19.27 -1.66 -0.27
CA ILE A 12 -19.53 -0.51 -1.14
C ILE A 12 -18.23 0.26 -1.39
N GLN A 13 -17.41 0.47 -0.37
CA GLN A 13 -16.11 1.13 -0.51
C GLN A 13 -15.15 0.34 -1.42
N ILE A 14 -15.05 -0.98 -1.24
CA ILE A 14 -14.25 -1.86 -2.11
C ILE A 14 -14.71 -1.73 -3.57
N VAL A 15 -16.03 -1.79 -3.82
CA VAL A 15 -16.58 -1.62 -5.17
C VAL A 15 -16.24 -0.23 -5.72
N SER A 16 -16.36 0.83 -4.91
CA SER A 16 -16.01 2.19 -5.32
C SER A 16 -14.55 2.34 -5.71
N LEU A 17 -13.63 1.69 -4.97
CA LEU A 17 -12.20 1.71 -5.26
C LEU A 17 -11.86 0.92 -6.53
N MET A 18 -12.57 -0.18 -6.80
CA MET A 18 -12.23 -1.11 -7.88
C MET A 18 -13.01 -0.91 -9.18
N LYS A 19 -14.18 -0.24 -9.16
CA LYS A 19 -15.07 -0.12 -10.33
C LYS A 19 -14.41 0.48 -11.57
N GLU A 20 -13.50 1.45 -11.39
CA GLU A 20 -12.80 2.11 -12.50
C GLU A 20 -11.62 1.27 -13.04
N ARG A 21 -11.26 0.18 -12.35
CA ARG A 21 -10.16 -0.73 -12.70
C ARG A 21 -10.65 -2.06 -13.26
N ALA A 22 -11.81 -2.53 -12.82
CA ALA A 22 -12.34 -3.83 -13.17
C ALA A 22 -12.95 -3.83 -14.58
N THR A 23 -12.56 -4.80 -15.42
CA THR A 23 -13.24 -5.06 -16.70
C THR A 23 -14.43 -5.99 -16.47
N PHE A 24 -14.25 -6.97 -15.58
CA PHE A 24 -15.25 -7.92 -15.14
C PHE A 24 -15.42 -7.86 -13.61
N VAL A 25 -16.58 -8.27 -13.11
CA VAL A 25 -16.87 -8.27 -11.66
C VAL A 25 -15.86 -9.11 -10.87
N GLN A 26 -15.40 -10.22 -11.45
CA GLN A 26 -14.37 -11.07 -10.84
C GLN A 26 -13.02 -10.36 -10.64
N ASP A 27 -12.69 -9.36 -11.47
CA ASP A 27 -11.45 -8.59 -11.37
C ASP A 27 -11.40 -7.78 -10.07
N MET A 28 -12.56 -7.37 -9.54
CA MET A 28 -12.64 -6.69 -8.25
C MET A 28 -12.13 -7.58 -7.11
N LEU A 29 -12.33 -8.91 -7.21
CA LEU A 29 -11.87 -9.87 -6.22
C LEU A 29 -10.43 -10.29 -6.46
N SER A 30 -10.04 -10.57 -7.72
CA SER A 30 -8.66 -10.98 -8.03
C SER A 30 -7.67 -9.84 -7.77
N ASP A 31 -8.00 -8.64 -8.23
CA ASP A 31 -7.07 -7.51 -8.23
C ASP A 31 -7.26 -6.63 -6.99
N GLY A 32 -8.39 -6.77 -6.30
CA GLY A 32 -8.71 -6.06 -5.05
C GLY A 32 -8.54 -6.92 -3.80
N ALA A 33 -8.02 -8.15 -3.91
CA ALA A 33 -7.88 -9.08 -2.77
C ALA A 33 -7.17 -8.46 -1.56
N TYR A 34 -6.20 -7.57 -1.78
CA TYR A 34 -5.47 -6.87 -0.71
C TYR A 34 -6.35 -5.92 0.12
N LEU A 35 -7.53 -5.52 -0.38
CA LEU A 35 -8.51 -4.72 0.38
C LEU A 35 -9.26 -5.58 1.40
N ILE A 36 -9.29 -6.90 1.20
CA ILE A 36 -10.01 -7.84 2.07
C ILE A 36 -9.05 -8.51 3.05
N ALA A 37 -7.87 -8.88 2.60
CA ALA A 37 -6.85 -9.56 3.40
C ALA A 37 -5.46 -8.99 3.12
N ARG A 38 -4.50 -9.24 4.01
CA ARG A 38 -3.09 -8.86 3.78
C ARG A 38 -2.52 -9.62 2.58
N PRO A 39 -1.62 -9.00 1.78
CA PRO A 39 -0.96 -9.70 0.70
C PRO A 39 -0.07 -10.82 1.25
N LEU A 40 -0.20 -12.02 0.65
CA LEU A 40 0.68 -13.16 0.94
C LEU A 40 1.85 -13.26 -0.05
N ASN A 41 1.74 -12.57 -1.18
CA ASN A 41 2.74 -12.56 -2.23
C ASN A 41 3.03 -11.12 -2.62
N TYR A 42 4.26 -10.88 -3.07
CA TYR A 42 4.71 -9.59 -3.55
C TYR A 42 5.20 -9.72 -4.99
N ASP A 43 4.98 -8.68 -5.78
CA ASP A 43 5.48 -8.55 -7.15
C ASP A 43 7.01 -8.51 -7.19
N LYS A 44 7.61 -9.71 -7.25
CA LYS A 44 9.06 -9.91 -7.25
C LYS A 44 9.75 -9.21 -8.42
N GLU A 45 9.14 -9.23 -9.60
CA GLU A 45 9.74 -8.60 -10.79
C GLU A 45 9.90 -7.09 -10.58
N THR A 46 8.83 -6.42 -10.13
CA THR A 46 8.90 -4.98 -9.85
C THR A 46 9.87 -4.69 -8.70
N ILE A 47 9.85 -5.49 -7.62
CA ILE A 47 10.77 -5.33 -6.49
C ILE A 47 12.21 -5.38 -6.98
N LEU A 48 12.63 -6.44 -7.68
CA LEU A 48 14.02 -6.59 -8.10
C LEU A 48 14.47 -5.50 -9.08
N LYS A 49 13.54 -4.93 -9.86
CA LYS A 49 13.83 -3.85 -10.81
C LYS A 49 13.89 -2.46 -10.17
N LYS A 50 13.12 -2.23 -9.10
CA LYS A 50 12.85 -0.88 -8.57
C LYS A 50 13.38 -0.66 -7.17
N TRP A 51 13.55 -1.72 -6.40
CA TRP A 51 14.03 -1.65 -5.03
C TRP A 51 15.55 -1.49 -5.02
N LYS A 52 16.01 -0.35 -4.50
CA LYS A 52 17.42 -0.04 -4.35
C LYS A 52 17.81 -0.11 -2.88
N SER A 53 19.12 0.00 -2.62
CA SER A 53 19.66 0.00 -1.25
C SER A 53 19.01 1.05 -0.36
N GLU A 54 18.81 2.27 -0.88
CA GLU A 54 18.24 3.41 -0.17
C GLU A 54 16.72 3.30 0.05
N THR A 55 16.03 2.44 -0.70
CA THR A 55 14.57 2.32 -0.64
C THR A 55 14.08 1.83 0.72
N PHE A 56 14.84 0.97 1.40
CA PHE A 56 14.48 0.50 2.75
C PHE A 56 14.46 1.64 3.77
N GLU A 57 15.44 2.54 3.71
CA GLU A 57 15.52 3.70 4.60
C GLU A 57 14.39 4.68 4.30
N LEU A 58 14.15 4.99 3.02
CA LEU A 58 13.05 5.87 2.62
C LEU A 58 11.68 5.40 3.09
N ILE A 59 11.42 4.08 3.03
CA ILE A 59 10.14 3.53 3.51
C ILE A 59 10.07 3.46 5.03
N SER A 60 11.21 3.29 5.71
CA SER A 60 11.26 3.36 7.18
C SER A 60 11.00 4.79 7.67
N ASP A 61 11.55 5.79 6.99
CA ASP A 61 11.29 7.20 7.28
C ASP A 61 9.83 7.56 6.99
N TRP A 62 9.29 7.12 5.85
CA TRP A 62 7.88 7.32 5.52
C TRP A 62 6.95 6.66 6.55
N LEU A 63 7.31 5.48 7.06
CA LEU A 63 6.58 4.82 8.14
C LEU A 63 6.56 5.66 9.43
N ALA A 64 7.67 6.36 9.74
CA ALA A 64 7.72 7.27 10.88
C ALA A 64 6.75 8.44 10.70
N GLU A 65 6.69 9.04 9.50
CA GLU A 65 5.72 10.11 9.18
C GLU A 65 4.27 9.62 9.29
N ILE A 66 3.95 8.44 8.73
CA ILE A 66 2.61 7.84 8.84
C ILE A 66 2.16 7.72 10.29
N LYS A 67 3.08 7.35 11.20
CA LYS A 67 2.78 7.21 12.63
C LYS A 67 2.37 8.54 13.28
N THR A 68 2.73 9.69 12.70
CA THR A 68 2.35 11.02 13.21
C THR A 68 0.95 11.48 12.80
N ILE A 69 0.38 10.90 11.74
CA ILE A 69 -0.92 11.34 11.19
C ILE A 69 -2.04 10.99 12.18
N THR A 70 -2.73 12.00 12.72
CA THR A 70 -3.80 11.80 13.71
C THR A 70 -5.12 11.44 13.03
N GLU A 71 -5.57 12.26 12.08
CA GLU A 71 -6.76 11.99 11.27
C GLU A 71 -6.34 11.28 9.97
N PHE A 72 -6.57 9.97 9.90
CA PHE A 72 -6.04 9.09 8.83
C PHE A 72 -6.91 9.08 7.57
N THR A 73 -7.17 10.27 7.00
CA THR A 73 -7.91 10.47 5.74
C THR A 73 -6.97 10.48 4.54
N ALA A 74 -7.47 10.17 3.33
CA ALA A 74 -6.64 10.20 2.12
C ALA A 74 -5.98 11.56 1.90
N GLU A 75 -6.71 12.66 2.15
CA GLU A 75 -6.20 14.03 2.04
C GLU A 75 -5.01 14.28 2.98
N ASN A 76 -5.12 13.91 4.25
CA ASN A 76 -4.06 14.12 5.23
C ASN A 76 -2.84 13.23 4.95
N ILE A 77 -3.06 12.00 4.47
CA ILE A 77 -1.97 11.10 4.06
C ILE A 77 -1.24 11.69 2.85
N GLU A 78 -1.97 12.18 1.84
CA GLU A 78 -1.39 12.81 0.67
C GLU A 78 -0.60 14.09 1.02
N ALA A 79 -1.16 14.94 1.87
CA ALA A 79 -0.49 16.16 2.33
C ALA A 79 0.83 15.85 3.07
N THR A 80 0.78 14.91 4.01
CA THR A 80 1.96 14.46 4.76
C THR A 80 2.99 13.84 3.83
N PHE A 81 2.54 13.03 2.87
CA PHE A 81 3.42 12.40 1.88
C PHE A 81 4.13 13.43 0.99
N LYS A 82 3.41 14.45 0.51
CA LYS A 82 4.01 15.54 -0.29
C LYS A 82 5.04 16.32 0.52
N ALA A 83 4.72 16.67 1.75
CA ALA A 83 5.66 17.36 2.65
C ALA A 83 6.92 16.53 2.91
N PHE A 84 6.77 15.22 3.12
CA PHE A 84 7.88 14.28 3.27
C PHE A 84 8.81 14.26 2.04
N LEU A 85 8.23 14.16 0.85
CA LEU A 85 8.99 14.17 -0.41
C LEU A 85 9.75 15.49 -0.60
N GLU A 86 9.11 16.62 -0.29
CA GLU A 86 9.71 17.95 -0.37
C GLU A 86 10.88 18.10 0.60
N ALA A 87 10.69 17.71 1.87
CA ALA A 87 11.72 17.79 2.90
C ALA A 87 12.98 16.96 2.55
N LYS A 88 12.80 15.80 1.90
CA LYS A 88 13.89 14.94 1.46
C LYS A 88 14.40 15.24 0.04
N GLN A 89 13.75 16.15 -0.69
CA GLN A 89 14.05 16.48 -2.10
C GLN A 89 14.06 15.25 -3.02
N ILE A 90 13.10 14.35 -2.83
CA ILE A 90 12.98 13.10 -3.58
C ILE A 90 11.74 13.08 -4.46
N GLY A 91 11.85 12.42 -5.62
CA GLY A 91 10.72 12.27 -6.54
C GLY A 91 9.67 11.30 -6.01
N ILE A 92 8.40 11.55 -6.35
CA ILE A 92 7.24 10.75 -5.90
C ILE A 92 7.39 9.24 -6.10
N GLY A 93 7.96 8.82 -7.23
CA GLY A 93 8.13 7.41 -7.58
C GLY A 93 9.15 6.67 -6.70
N ALA A 94 10.04 7.39 -6.00
CA ALA A 94 11.02 6.79 -5.10
C ALA A 94 10.36 6.18 -3.85
N VAL A 95 9.16 6.65 -3.49
CA VAL A 95 8.47 6.23 -2.27
C VAL A 95 7.09 5.67 -2.57
N LEU A 96 6.33 6.25 -3.51
CA LEU A 96 4.93 5.86 -3.73
C LEU A 96 4.78 4.41 -4.19
N GLN A 97 5.64 3.95 -5.11
CA GLN A 97 5.60 2.57 -5.60
C GLN A 97 6.12 1.57 -4.56
N PRO A 98 7.25 1.80 -3.87
CA PRO A 98 7.67 0.92 -2.76
C PRO A 98 6.67 0.89 -1.61
N PHE A 99 6.05 2.03 -1.24
CA PHE A 99 4.98 2.10 -0.26
C PHE A 99 3.79 1.24 -0.67
N ARG A 100 3.35 1.36 -1.93
CA ARG A 100 2.29 0.50 -2.46
C ARG A 100 2.66 -0.98 -2.37
N LEU A 101 3.86 -1.36 -2.81
CA LEU A 101 4.32 -2.75 -2.76
C LEU A 101 4.27 -3.30 -1.34
N CYS A 102 4.73 -2.54 -0.35
CA CYS A 102 4.63 -2.91 1.06
C CYS A 102 3.18 -3.16 1.51
N VAL A 103 2.22 -2.32 1.10
CA VAL A 103 0.84 -2.38 1.59
C VAL A 103 -0.04 -3.38 0.83
N THR A 104 0.14 -3.46 -0.49
CA THR A 104 -0.78 -4.21 -1.37
C THR A 104 -0.13 -5.42 -2.02
N GLY A 105 1.20 -5.57 -1.94
CA GLY A 105 1.95 -6.62 -2.62
C GLY A 105 2.06 -6.45 -4.14
N VAL A 106 1.43 -5.43 -4.72
CA VAL A 106 1.35 -5.23 -6.18
C VAL A 106 1.79 -3.82 -6.57
N ALA A 107 2.36 -3.67 -7.76
CA ALA A 107 2.93 -2.40 -8.22
C ALA A 107 1.90 -1.35 -8.69
N ALA A 108 0.64 -1.76 -8.90
CA ALA A 108 -0.44 -0.93 -9.44
C ALA A 108 -1.77 -1.19 -8.72
N GLY A 109 -2.71 -0.24 -8.83
CA GLY A 109 -4.02 -0.33 -8.21
C GLY A 109 -4.70 1.04 -8.12
N PRO A 110 -5.86 1.16 -7.44
CA PRO A 110 -6.52 2.44 -7.19
C PRO A 110 -5.67 3.37 -6.31
N GLY A 111 -6.13 4.60 -6.09
CA GLY A 111 -5.40 5.64 -5.36
C GLY A 111 -4.80 5.13 -4.05
N MET A 112 -3.49 5.31 -3.87
CA MET A 112 -2.79 4.70 -2.73
C MET A 112 -3.23 5.31 -1.40
N PHE A 113 -3.57 6.59 -1.39
CA PHE A 113 -4.05 7.29 -0.20
C PHE A 113 -5.47 6.86 0.16
N ASP A 114 -6.35 6.67 -0.82
CA ASP A 114 -7.70 6.12 -0.60
C ASP A 114 -7.66 4.67 -0.07
N ILE A 115 -6.76 3.84 -0.61
CA ILE A 115 -6.52 2.48 -0.07
C ILE A 115 -6.06 2.57 1.38
N SER A 116 -5.17 3.51 1.70
CA SER A 116 -4.61 3.66 3.03
C SER A 116 -5.69 4.09 4.03
N GLU A 117 -6.50 5.09 3.68
CA GLU A 117 -7.66 5.50 4.48
C GLU A 117 -8.63 4.34 4.71
N PHE A 118 -8.98 3.61 3.64
CA PHE A 118 -9.89 2.47 3.72
C PHE A 118 -9.39 1.36 4.67
N LEU A 119 -8.10 1.03 4.60
CA LEU A 119 -7.47 0.02 5.46
C LEU A 119 -7.36 0.51 6.90
N GLY A 120 -7.12 1.81 7.09
CA GLY A 120 -6.88 2.43 8.38
C GLY A 120 -5.42 2.36 8.83
N LYS A 121 -5.07 3.28 9.72
CA LYS A 121 -3.69 3.56 10.14
C LYS A 121 -2.91 2.33 10.62
N GLU A 122 -3.47 1.60 11.58
CA GLU A 122 -2.80 0.46 12.21
C GLU A 122 -2.55 -0.68 11.22
N GLU A 123 -3.50 -0.92 10.32
CA GLU A 123 -3.35 -1.94 9.28
C GLU A 123 -2.27 -1.55 8.27
N VAL A 124 -2.23 -0.28 7.85
CA VAL A 124 -1.18 0.25 6.95
C VAL A 124 0.20 0.14 7.60
N ILE A 125 0.36 0.57 8.85
CA ILE A 125 1.62 0.45 9.61
C ILE A 125 2.07 -1.01 9.66
N SER A 126 1.19 -1.91 10.08
CA SER A 126 1.50 -3.34 10.19
C SER A 126 1.90 -3.94 8.85
N ARG A 127 1.23 -3.57 7.75
CA ARG A 127 1.57 -4.02 6.40
C ARG A 127 2.92 -3.47 5.93
N ILE A 128 3.26 -2.22 6.23
CA ILE A 128 4.58 -1.68 5.88
C ILE A 128 5.69 -2.45 6.61
N GLU A 129 5.53 -2.69 7.91
CA GLU A 129 6.51 -3.41 8.72
C GLU A 129 6.72 -4.85 8.21
N ILE A 130 5.64 -5.57 7.92
CA ILE A 130 5.71 -6.92 7.32
C ILE A 130 6.29 -6.87 5.91
N GLY A 131 5.86 -5.91 5.08
CA GLY A 131 6.32 -5.76 3.71
C GLY A 131 7.82 -5.50 3.64
N LEU A 132 8.38 -4.67 4.53
CA LEU A 132 9.82 -4.44 4.62
C LEU A 132 10.60 -5.74 4.91
N ILE A 133 10.06 -6.63 5.75
CA ILE A 133 10.66 -7.93 6.06
C ILE A 133 10.61 -8.86 4.86
N GLU A 134 9.43 -9.03 4.25
CA GLU A 134 9.26 -9.94 3.10
C GLU A 134 10.05 -9.49 1.87
N ILE A 135 10.07 -8.18 1.61
CA ILE A 135 10.81 -7.62 0.48
C ILE A 135 12.33 -7.75 0.69
N ARG A 136 12.81 -7.62 1.93
CA ARG A 136 14.23 -7.87 2.24
C ARG A 136 14.63 -9.31 1.93
N LYS A 137 13.77 -10.29 2.20
CA LYS A 137 14.01 -11.69 1.81
C LYS A 137 14.11 -11.81 0.28
N ILE A 138 13.13 -11.24 -0.45
CA ILE A 138 13.10 -11.27 -1.92
C ILE A 138 14.37 -10.68 -2.53
N VAL A 139 14.83 -9.52 -2.04
CA VAL A 139 16.03 -8.85 -2.55
C VAL A 139 17.31 -9.61 -2.22
N ASN A 140 17.39 -10.27 -1.05
CA ASN A 140 18.58 -11.01 -0.64
C ASN A 140 18.68 -12.42 -1.25
N GLU A 141 17.57 -12.98 -1.72
CA GLU A 141 17.50 -14.30 -2.37
C GLU A 141 17.77 -14.25 -3.88
N ALA A 142 17.86 -13.05 -4.47
CA ALA A 142 18.14 -12.81 -5.89
C ALA A 142 19.63 -12.58 -6.16
#